data_AF-A0A351DS10-F1
#
_entry.id   AF-A0A351DS10-F1
#
_cell.length_a   1.000
_cell.length_b   1.000
_cell.length_c   1.000
_cell.angle_alpha   90.00
_cell.angle_beta   90.00
_cell.angle_gamma   90.00
#
_symmetry.space_group_name_H-M   'P 1'
#
loop_
_entity.id
_entity.type
_entity.pdbx_description
1 polymer ?
#
loop_
_entity_poly.entity_id
_entity_poly.type
_entity_poly.pdbx_seq_one_letter_code
_entity_poly.pdbx_strand_id
1 'polypeptide(L)'
;MVNAILMPSVLGCAITAQALTIEPTQEDSALAQIITRELERRHLASDVLFAERKPMVGQLILKAIDPSRSLLTQQDIDRATITALPEQIELGNLDAVYALYGLSLTRSEERLDFWLETLNQGVGSIDLTDQEELRIRDDETPWVGDRTELKDLWRRQLENQAISLLLADRSEEETYQALIRRYKSQKNRIEQTRPDDIFAGVINAYASAYDPHTS
;
A
#
# COMPACT_ATOMS: atom_id res chain seq x y z
N MET A 1 -55.99 22.22 -2.00
CA MET A 1 -54.60 22.62 -1.66
C MET A 1 -53.94 21.44 -1.00
N VAL A 2 -53.11 20.68 -1.72
CA VAL A 2 -52.25 19.62 -1.15
C VAL A 2 -50.86 19.88 -1.71
N ASN A 3 -49.95 20.26 -0.82
CA ASN A 3 -48.57 20.60 -1.13
C ASN A 3 -47.75 19.31 -1.12
N ALA A 4 -47.19 18.90 -2.26
CA ALA A 4 -46.26 17.78 -2.36
C ALA A 4 -44.83 18.30 -2.15
N ILE A 5 -44.19 17.87 -1.08
CA ILE A 5 -42.77 18.12 -0.80
C ILE A 5 -41.97 17.00 -1.47
N LEU A 6 -41.26 17.34 -2.56
CA LEU A 6 -40.23 16.47 -3.12
C LEU A 6 -38.96 16.56 -2.24
N MET A 7 -38.53 15.43 -1.69
CA MET A 7 -37.16 15.28 -1.19
C MET A 7 -36.26 14.83 -2.35
N PRO A 8 -35.08 15.44 -2.54
CA PRO A 8 -34.09 14.92 -3.48
C PRO A 8 -33.32 13.78 -2.81
N SER A 9 -33.46 12.59 -3.38
CA SER A 9 -32.61 11.44 -3.07
C SER A 9 -31.16 11.78 -3.48
N VAL A 10 -30.29 11.93 -2.49
CA VAL A 10 -28.84 12.02 -2.71
C VAL A 10 -28.37 10.62 -3.12
N LEU A 11 -28.14 10.43 -4.42
CA LEU A 11 -27.43 9.26 -4.93
C LEU A 11 -25.97 9.36 -4.45
N GLY A 12 -25.62 8.56 -3.44
CA GLY A 12 -24.24 8.37 -3.03
C GLY A 12 -23.44 7.80 -4.20
N CYS A 13 -22.48 8.57 -4.71
CA CYS A 13 -21.53 8.10 -5.69
C CYS A 13 -20.59 7.11 -4.99
N ALA A 14 -20.85 5.82 -5.14
CA ALA A 14 -19.89 4.79 -4.76
C ALA A 14 -18.74 4.86 -5.76
N ILE A 15 -17.65 5.53 -5.38
CA ILE A 15 -16.38 5.45 -6.11
C ILE A 15 -15.88 4.02 -5.88
N THR A 16 -16.22 3.11 -6.78
CA THR A 16 -15.54 1.83 -6.87
C THR A 16 -14.15 2.12 -7.41
N ALA A 17 -13.18 2.18 -6.51
CA ALA A 17 -11.77 2.17 -6.90
C ALA A 17 -11.52 0.89 -7.70
N GLN A 18 -11.44 1.01 -9.01
CA GLN A 18 -10.94 -0.06 -9.86
C GLN A 18 -9.46 -0.18 -9.57
N ALA A 19 -9.08 -1.30 -8.92
CA ALA A 19 -7.68 -1.64 -8.79
C ALA A 19 -7.05 -1.66 -10.19
N LEU A 20 -5.86 -1.07 -10.34
CA LEU A 20 -5.05 -1.27 -11.55
C LEU A 20 -4.92 -2.79 -11.73
N THR A 21 -5.64 -3.35 -12.70
CA THR A 21 -5.72 -4.80 -12.85
C THR A 21 -4.49 -5.24 -13.63
N ILE A 22 -3.44 -5.52 -12.88
CA ILE A 22 -2.19 -6.07 -13.39
C ILE A 22 -2.20 -7.54 -13.04
N GLU A 23 -2.23 -8.39 -14.08
CA GLU A 23 -2.31 -9.85 -13.94
C GLU A 23 -0.94 -10.47 -14.19
N PRO A 24 -0.61 -11.58 -13.51
CA PRO A 24 0.62 -12.30 -13.76
C PRO A 24 0.63 -12.93 -15.15
N THR A 25 1.78 -12.91 -15.81
CA THR A 25 1.94 -13.61 -17.07
C THR A 25 2.22 -15.11 -16.85
N GLN A 26 2.07 -15.92 -17.90
CA GLN A 26 2.53 -17.32 -17.85
C GLN A 26 4.04 -17.42 -17.65
N GLU A 27 4.80 -16.44 -18.15
CA GLU A 27 6.24 -16.36 -17.95
C GLU A 27 6.59 -16.08 -16.48
N ASP A 28 5.88 -15.14 -15.84
CA ASP A 28 6.01 -14.85 -14.41
C ASP A 28 5.77 -16.10 -13.56
N SER A 29 4.71 -16.85 -13.90
CA SER A 29 4.33 -18.07 -13.20
C SER A 29 5.43 -19.14 -13.31
N ALA A 30 5.97 -19.36 -14.51
CA ALA A 30 7.05 -20.31 -14.74
C ALA A 30 8.36 -19.88 -14.07
N LEU A 31 8.68 -18.58 -14.12
CA LEU A 31 9.89 -18.03 -13.54
C LEU A 31 9.85 -18.07 -12.01
N ALA A 32 8.70 -17.79 -11.39
CA ALA A 32 8.48 -17.95 -9.96
C ALA A 32 8.78 -19.40 -9.50
N GLN A 33 8.26 -20.40 -10.21
CA GLN A 33 8.52 -21.82 -9.91
C GLN A 33 10.01 -22.18 -10.04
N ILE A 34 10.72 -21.62 -11.02
CA ILE A 34 12.15 -21.86 -11.21
C ILE A 34 12.95 -21.24 -10.06
N ILE A 35 12.67 -19.97 -9.74
CA ILE A 35 13.39 -19.21 -8.71
C ILE A 35 13.15 -19.82 -7.33
N THR A 36 11.89 -20.08 -6.97
CA THR A 36 11.54 -20.70 -5.69
C THR A 36 12.26 -22.05 -5.50
N ARG A 37 12.23 -22.91 -6.52
CA ARG A 37 12.94 -24.21 -6.49
C ARG A 37 14.46 -24.07 -6.37
N GLU A 38 15.06 -23.10 -7.06
CA GLU A 38 16.50 -22.86 -6.97
C GLU A 38 16.90 -22.31 -5.60
N LEU A 39 16.09 -21.42 -5.02
CA LEU A 39 16.28 -20.90 -3.67
C LEU A 39 16.20 -22.03 -2.64
N GLU A 40 15.17 -22.88 -2.71
CA GLU A 40 15.05 -24.06 -1.85
C GLU A 40 16.25 -25.00 -1.97
N ARG A 41 16.73 -25.27 -3.19
CA ARG A 41 17.90 -26.15 -3.40
C ARG A 41 19.20 -25.56 -2.86
N ARG A 42 19.40 -24.25 -2.96
CA ARG A 42 20.65 -23.58 -2.56
C ARG A 42 20.68 -23.23 -1.08
N HIS A 43 19.54 -22.92 -0.48
CA HIS A 43 19.40 -22.72 0.95
C HIS A 43 19.26 -24.07 1.67
N LEU A 44 20.36 -24.83 1.65
CA LEU A 44 20.59 -26.14 2.28
C LEU A 44 20.68 -26.06 3.82
N ALA A 45 19.84 -25.24 4.45
CA ALA A 45 19.78 -25.07 5.89
C ALA A 45 18.55 -25.81 6.44
N SER A 46 18.68 -27.14 6.61
CA SER A 46 17.77 -28.05 7.32
C SER A 46 16.28 -27.78 7.10
N ASP A 47 15.57 -28.64 6.35
CA ASP A 47 14.11 -28.59 6.07
C ASP A 47 13.23 -28.08 7.24
N VAL A 48 13.62 -28.37 8.49
CA VAL A 48 13.01 -27.85 9.72
C VAL A 48 13.03 -26.31 9.83
N LEU A 49 14.17 -25.64 9.61
CA LEU A 49 14.31 -24.19 9.72
C LEU A 49 13.53 -23.44 8.64
N PHE A 50 13.42 -24.01 7.44
CA PHE A 50 12.62 -23.41 6.37
C PHE A 50 11.12 -23.59 6.62
N ALA A 51 10.68 -24.78 7.05
CA ALA A 51 9.29 -25.02 7.44
C ALA A 51 8.82 -24.07 8.57
N GLU A 52 9.70 -23.76 9.52
CA GLU A 52 9.43 -22.78 10.58
C GLU A 52 9.36 -21.33 10.08
N ARG A 53 10.06 -21.00 8.98
CA ARG A 53 10.12 -19.64 8.40
C ARG A 53 9.09 -19.39 7.30
N LYS A 54 8.51 -20.42 6.68
CA LYS A 54 7.51 -20.28 5.63
C LYS A 54 6.33 -19.37 6.02
N PRO A 55 5.77 -19.43 7.24
CA PRO A 55 4.76 -18.46 7.68
C PRO A 55 5.23 -17.00 7.73
N MET A 56 6.55 -16.77 7.88
CA MET A 56 7.14 -15.43 7.86
C MET A 56 7.28 -14.89 6.43
N VAL A 57 7.36 -15.75 5.41
CA VAL A 57 7.47 -15.32 4.00
C VAL A 57 6.28 -14.44 3.61
N GLY A 58 5.05 -14.83 3.97
CA GLY A 58 3.86 -14.01 3.72
C GLY A 58 3.93 -12.64 4.41
N GLN A 59 4.47 -12.58 5.64
CA GLN A 59 4.65 -11.32 6.36
C GLN A 59 5.75 -10.45 5.74
N LEU A 60 6.81 -11.05 5.21
CA LEU A 60 7.88 -10.33 4.50
C LEU A 60 7.40 -9.79 3.15
N ILE A 61 6.53 -10.53 2.45
CA ILE A 61 5.81 -10.03 1.29
C ILE A 61 4.97 -8.81 1.67
N LEU A 62 4.20 -8.87 2.76
CA LEU A 62 3.46 -7.70 3.25
C LEU A 62 4.36 -6.51 3.57
N LYS A 63 5.48 -6.76 4.25
CA LYS A 63 6.48 -5.74 4.55
C LYS A 63 7.02 -5.08 3.30
N ALA A 64 7.27 -5.84 2.23
CA ALA A 64 7.73 -5.28 0.96
C ALA A 64 6.64 -4.46 0.26
N ILE A 65 5.39 -4.92 0.32
CA ILE A 65 4.23 -4.25 -0.30
C ILE A 65 3.86 -2.95 0.40
N ASP A 66 3.87 -2.93 1.74
CA ASP A 66 3.50 -1.76 2.54
C ASP A 66 4.26 -1.76 3.89
N PRO A 67 5.54 -1.32 3.86
CA PRO A 67 6.44 -1.37 5.02
C PRO A 67 5.98 -0.49 6.20
N SER A 68 5.15 0.52 5.92
CA SER A 68 4.62 1.45 6.92
C SER A 68 3.20 1.07 7.39
N ARG A 69 2.65 -0.01 6.84
CA ARG A 69 1.28 -0.47 7.07
C ARG A 69 0.26 0.67 7.00
N SER A 70 0.36 1.47 5.94
CA SER A 70 -0.38 2.72 5.73
C SER A 70 -1.15 2.75 4.41
N LEU A 71 -1.24 1.63 3.69
CA LEU A 71 -1.94 1.48 2.42
C LEU A 71 -3.03 0.41 2.49
N LEU A 72 -2.78 -0.70 3.18
CA LEU A 72 -3.75 -1.79 3.35
C LEU A 72 -4.46 -1.69 4.70
N THR A 73 -5.61 -2.35 4.81
CA THR A 73 -6.39 -2.50 6.05
C THR A 73 -6.36 -3.95 6.53
N GLN A 74 -6.68 -4.19 7.80
CA GLN A 74 -6.80 -5.55 8.34
C GLN A 74 -7.82 -6.37 7.54
N GLN A 75 -8.93 -5.76 7.10
CA GLN A 75 -9.91 -6.42 6.23
C GLN A 75 -9.33 -6.86 4.88
N ASP A 76 -8.40 -6.09 4.31
CA ASP A 76 -7.72 -6.48 3.06
C ASP A 76 -6.80 -7.68 3.30
N ILE A 77 -6.05 -7.66 4.41
CA ILE A 77 -5.14 -8.74 4.83
C ILE A 77 -5.89 -10.04 5.08
N ASP A 78 -7.03 -9.98 5.78
CA ASP A 78 -7.85 -11.15 6.11
C ASP A 78 -8.41 -11.83 4.85
N ARG A 79 -8.71 -11.05 3.79
CA ARG A 79 -9.19 -11.57 2.50
C ARG A 79 -8.09 -12.23 1.68
N ALA A 80 -6.86 -11.72 1.76
CA ALA A 80 -5.74 -12.18 0.93
C ALA A 80 -5.11 -13.51 1.39
N THR A 81 -5.49 -14.05 2.55
CA THR A 81 -4.97 -15.32 3.12
C THR A 81 -3.43 -15.38 3.08
N ILE A 82 -2.79 -14.41 3.74
CA ILE A 82 -1.33 -14.17 3.67
C ILE A 82 -0.47 -15.41 3.95
N THR A 83 -0.94 -16.31 4.82
CA THR A 83 -0.24 -17.55 5.16
C THR A 83 -0.15 -18.53 3.99
N ALA A 84 -1.03 -18.43 2.99
CA ALA A 84 -1.04 -19.28 1.80
C ALA A 84 -0.19 -18.73 0.65
N LEU A 85 0.18 -17.45 0.67
CA LEU A 85 0.97 -16.82 -0.40
C LEU A 85 2.26 -17.58 -0.74
N PRO A 86 3.06 -18.09 0.21
CA PRO A 86 4.30 -18.78 -0.11
C PRO A 86 4.06 -20.03 -0.96
N GLU A 87 3.12 -20.89 -0.55
CA GLU A 87 2.76 -22.10 -1.29
C GLU A 87 2.15 -21.77 -2.66
N GLN A 88 1.33 -20.72 -2.75
CA GLN A 88 0.78 -20.26 -4.03
C GLN A 88 1.89 -19.85 -5.00
N ILE A 89 2.87 -19.06 -4.54
CA ILE A 89 4.02 -18.61 -5.35
C ILE A 89 4.89 -19.79 -5.79
N GLU A 90 5.17 -20.74 -4.90
CA GLU A 90 5.92 -21.97 -5.22
C GLU A 90 5.21 -22.81 -6.31
N LEU A 91 3.87 -22.82 -6.31
CA LEU A 91 3.05 -23.47 -7.33
C LEU A 91 2.89 -22.61 -8.60
N GLY A 92 3.45 -21.41 -8.65
CA GLY A 92 3.31 -20.47 -9.77
C GLY A 92 1.95 -19.77 -9.83
N ASN A 93 1.12 -19.87 -8.78
CA ASN A 93 -0.10 -19.10 -8.66
C ASN A 93 0.22 -17.73 -8.04
N LEU A 94 0.23 -16.69 -8.87
CA LEU A 94 0.60 -15.34 -8.46
C LEU A 94 -0.60 -14.39 -8.31
N ASP A 95 -1.83 -14.87 -8.53
CA ASP A 95 -3.04 -14.03 -8.58
C ASP A 95 -3.25 -13.25 -7.28
N ALA A 96 -3.13 -13.92 -6.13
CA ALA A 96 -3.37 -13.32 -4.83
C ALA A 96 -2.33 -12.24 -4.48
N VAL A 97 -1.05 -12.49 -4.77
CA VAL A 97 0.02 -11.55 -4.46
C VAL A 97 0.03 -10.36 -5.42
N TYR A 98 -0.31 -10.58 -6.70
CA TYR A 98 -0.52 -9.49 -7.67
C TYR A 98 -1.72 -8.64 -7.29
N ALA A 99 -2.85 -9.25 -6.88
CA ALA A 99 -4.02 -8.51 -6.43
C ALA A 99 -3.70 -7.63 -5.20
N LEU A 100 -2.90 -8.15 -4.26
CA LEU A 100 -2.50 -7.42 -3.06
C LEU A 100 -1.55 -6.25 -3.38
N TYR A 101 -0.59 -6.46 -4.27
CA TYR A 101 0.32 -5.41 -4.74
C TYR A 101 -0.43 -4.35 -5.55
N GLY A 102 -1.31 -4.76 -6.47
CA GLY A 102 -2.16 -3.85 -7.23
C GLY A 102 -3.06 -3.01 -6.31
N LEU A 103 -3.59 -3.63 -5.25
CA LEU A 103 -4.35 -2.91 -4.23
C LEU A 103 -3.48 -1.86 -3.51
N SER A 104 -2.23 -2.16 -3.16
CA SER A 104 -1.35 -1.18 -2.51
C SER A 104 -1.03 0.01 -3.43
N LEU A 105 -0.82 -0.24 -4.73
CA LEU A 105 -0.63 0.81 -5.73
C LEU A 105 -1.85 1.72 -5.84
N THR A 106 -3.05 1.12 -5.97
CA THR A 106 -4.30 1.88 -6.01
C THR A 106 -4.51 2.69 -4.73
N ARG A 107 -4.23 2.12 -3.56
CA ARG A 107 -4.33 2.82 -2.27
C ARG A 107 -3.32 3.97 -2.16
N SER A 108 -2.13 3.80 -2.73
CA SER A 108 -1.11 4.85 -2.78
C SER A 108 -1.56 6.01 -3.67
N GLU A 109 -2.15 5.72 -4.84
CA GLU A 109 -2.73 6.74 -5.71
C GLU A 109 -3.89 7.48 -5.03
N GLU A 110 -4.86 6.76 -4.46
CA GLU A 110 -5.99 7.36 -3.73
C GLU A 110 -5.54 8.27 -2.59
N ARG A 111 -4.49 7.90 -1.85
CA ARG A 111 -3.92 8.73 -0.80
C ARG A 111 -3.34 10.02 -1.35
N LEU A 112 -2.59 9.94 -2.45
CA LEU A 112 -2.03 11.12 -3.10
C LEU A 112 -3.11 12.04 -3.64
N ASP A 113 -4.17 11.47 -4.20
CA ASP A 113 -5.34 12.24 -4.66
C ASP A 113 -6.03 12.94 -3.50
N PHE A 114 -6.27 12.23 -2.39
CA PHE A 114 -6.82 12.82 -1.16
C PHE A 114 -5.97 13.99 -0.64
N TRP A 115 -4.64 13.82 -0.60
CA TRP A 115 -3.74 14.88 -0.17
C TRP A 115 -3.70 16.07 -1.12
N LEU A 116 -3.67 15.81 -2.44
CA LEU A 116 -3.68 16.86 -3.45
C LEU A 116 -5.00 17.62 -3.44
N GLU A 117 -6.13 16.93 -3.33
CA GLU A 117 -7.46 17.54 -3.19
C GLU A 117 -7.50 18.47 -1.97
N THR A 118 -7.05 17.99 -0.81
CA THR A 118 -6.98 18.79 0.42
C THR A 118 -6.11 20.03 0.24
N LEU A 119 -4.90 19.88 -0.28
CA LEU A 119 -3.96 21.00 -0.47
C LEU A 119 -4.45 22.01 -1.51
N ASN A 120 -5.15 21.57 -2.56
CA ASN A 120 -5.67 22.44 -3.61
C ASN A 120 -6.89 23.28 -3.15
N GLN A 121 -7.47 23.02 -1.97
CA GLN A 121 -8.47 23.90 -1.37
C GLN A 121 -7.86 25.23 -0.87
N GLY A 122 -6.53 25.33 -0.82
CA GLY A 122 -5.80 26.54 -0.46
C GLY A 122 -5.25 26.51 0.96
N VAL A 123 -4.42 27.51 1.28
CA VAL A 123 -3.81 27.66 2.60
C VAL A 123 -4.89 27.72 3.68
N GLY A 124 -4.70 26.91 4.73
CA GLY A 124 -5.64 26.75 5.84
C GLY A 124 -6.61 25.57 5.70
N SER A 125 -6.50 24.76 4.64
CA SER A 125 -7.32 23.54 4.49
C SER A 125 -6.87 22.38 5.38
N ILE A 126 -5.64 22.45 5.91
CA ILE A 126 -5.12 21.56 6.94
C ILE A 126 -5.38 22.21 8.30
N ASP A 127 -6.15 21.54 9.16
CA ASP A 127 -6.33 21.93 10.56
C ASP A 127 -5.11 21.46 11.36
N LEU A 128 -4.49 22.40 12.08
CA LEU A 128 -3.35 22.14 12.97
C LEU A 128 -3.63 22.67 14.39
N THR A 129 -4.89 22.96 14.69
CA THR A 129 -5.33 23.56 15.97
C THR A 129 -5.80 22.53 16.98
N ASP A 130 -6.02 21.30 16.53
CA ASP A 130 -6.42 20.15 17.33
C ASP A 130 -5.24 19.50 18.05
N GLN A 131 -5.56 18.72 19.07
CA GLN A 131 -4.58 17.94 19.83
C GLN A 131 -4.67 16.49 19.38
N GLU A 132 -3.75 16.10 18.51
CA GLU A 132 -3.69 14.76 17.97
C GLU A 132 -2.30 14.16 18.08
N GLU A 133 -2.25 12.83 18.00
CA GLU A 133 -1.01 12.06 17.94
C GLU A 133 -0.98 11.22 16.66
N LEU A 134 0.20 11.14 16.07
CA LEU A 134 0.52 10.22 14.99
C LEU A 134 1.61 9.26 15.46
N ARG A 135 1.24 8.00 15.66
CA ARG A 135 2.21 6.93 15.93
C ARG A 135 3.14 6.78 14.72
N ILE A 136 4.45 6.74 14.96
CA ILE A 136 5.42 6.30 13.95
C ILE A 136 5.12 4.85 13.60
N ARG A 137 4.86 4.59 12.32
CA ARG A 137 4.44 3.28 11.83
C ARG A 137 5.60 2.56 11.16
N ASP A 138 5.65 1.26 11.39
CA ASP A 138 6.63 0.31 10.89
C ASP A 138 5.95 -1.02 10.55
N ASP A 139 6.77 -2.03 10.24
CA ASP A 139 6.33 -3.38 9.89
C ASP A 139 5.84 -4.21 11.08
N GLU A 140 5.86 -3.66 12.30
CA GLU A 140 5.28 -4.27 13.52
C GLU A 140 3.97 -3.58 13.93
N THR A 141 3.73 -2.36 13.46
CA THR A 141 2.57 -1.56 13.83
C THR A 141 1.26 -2.23 13.37
N PRO A 142 0.19 -2.34 14.20
CA PRO A 142 -1.05 -2.97 13.76
C PRO A 142 -1.66 -2.28 12.53
N TRP A 143 -2.18 -3.08 11.60
CA TRP A 143 -3.01 -2.58 10.50
C TRP A 143 -4.24 -1.85 11.04
N VAL A 144 -4.63 -0.77 10.37
CA VAL A 144 -5.93 -0.13 10.66
C VAL A 144 -7.06 -1.06 10.25
N GLY A 145 -8.19 -1.01 10.95
CA GLY A 145 -9.29 -1.96 10.77
C GLY A 145 -9.96 -1.84 9.41
N ASP A 146 -10.17 -0.62 8.93
CA ASP A 146 -10.95 -0.36 7.72
C ASP A 146 -10.54 0.89 6.94
N ARG A 147 -11.31 1.20 5.89
CA ARG A 147 -11.07 2.33 4.99
C ARG A 147 -11.29 3.69 5.64
N THR A 148 -12.15 3.79 6.66
CA THR A 148 -12.40 5.02 7.40
C THR A 148 -11.18 5.35 8.25
N GLU A 149 -10.70 4.37 9.03
CA GLU A 149 -9.49 4.52 9.83
C GLU A 149 -8.25 4.78 8.95
N LEU A 150 -8.18 4.16 7.76
CA LEU A 150 -7.10 4.39 6.82
C LEU A 150 -7.08 5.83 6.27
N LYS A 151 -8.25 6.40 5.96
CA LYS A 151 -8.35 7.81 5.54
C LYS A 151 -7.98 8.77 6.67
N ASP A 152 -8.38 8.49 7.91
CA ASP A 152 -7.96 9.29 9.07
C ASP A 152 -6.44 9.24 9.28
N LEU A 153 -5.83 8.06 9.14
CA LEU A 153 -4.38 7.91 9.14
C LEU A 153 -3.72 8.79 8.06
N TRP A 154 -4.26 8.79 6.84
CA TRP A 154 -3.74 9.63 5.76
C TRP A 154 -3.86 11.13 6.05
N ARG A 155 -4.96 11.57 6.68
CA ARG A 155 -5.13 12.97 7.12
C ARG A 155 -4.03 13.36 8.10
N ARG A 156 -3.86 12.61 9.19
CA ARG A 156 -2.80 12.85 10.19
C ARG A 156 -1.40 12.84 9.58
N GLN A 157 -1.17 11.95 8.61
CA GLN A 157 0.10 11.92 7.87
C GLN A 157 0.32 13.22 7.09
N LEU A 158 -0.70 13.77 6.43
CA LEU A 158 -0.60 15.05 5.72
C LEU A 158 -0.29 16.21 6.67
N GLU A 159 -0.99 16.29 7.80
CA GLU A 159 -0.75 17.28 8.86
C GLU A 159 0.69 17.20 9.36
N ASN A 160 1.17 16.00 9.70
CA ASN A 160 2.54 15.80 10.15
C ASN A 160 3.58 16.24 9.10
N GLN A 161 3.29 16.03 7.80
CA GLN A 161 4.15 16.50 6.71
C GLN A 161 4.16 18.04 6.59
N ALA A 162 3.03 18.69 6.84
CA ALA A 162 2.94 20.15 6.89
C ALA A 162 3.68 20.71 8.12
N ILE A 163 3.43 20.16 9.32
CA ILE A 163 4.12 20.52 10.57
C ILE A 163 5.63 20.44 10.40
N SER A 164 6.14 19.35 9.82
CA SER A 164 7.59 19.16 9.60
C SER A 164 8.20 20.27 8.75
N LEU A 165 7.48 20.81 7.76
CA LEU A 165 7.96 21.90 6.91
C LEU A 165 7.84 23.27 7.58
N LEU A 166 6.76 23.49 8.35
CA LEU A 166 6.56 24.72 9.14
C LEU A 166 7.63 24.86 10.24
N LEU A 167 7.98 23.76 10.92
CA LEU A 167 9.07 23.71 11.89
C LEU A 167 10.46 23.94 11.27
N ALA A 168 10.58 23.81 9.96
CA ALA A 168 11.79 24.12 9.20
C ALA A 168 11.77 25.55 8.63
N ASP A 169 11.06 26.47 9.31
CA ASP A 169 10.96 27.91 9.02
C ASP A 169 10.39 28.25 7.62
N ARG A 170 9.55 27.37 7.05
CA ARG A 170 8.83 27.66 5.81
C ARG A 170 7.52 28.40 6.10
N SER A 171 7.15 29.32 5.22
CA SER A 171 5.79 29.88 5.24
C SER A 171 4.74 28.81 4.89
N GLU A 172 3.48 29.06 5.26
CA GLU A 172 2.37 28.17 4.92
C GLU A 172 2.22 28.01 3.40
N GLU A 173 2.31 29.11 2.64
CA GLU A 173 2.25 29.08 1.17
C GLU A 173 3.38 28.22 0.58
N GLU A 174 4.63 28.42 1.02
CA GLU A 174 5.75 27.60 0.55
C GLU A 174 5.60 26.13 0.91
N THR A 175 5.02 25.84 2.09
CA THR A 175 4.71 24.48 2.54
C THR A 175 3.74 23.80 1.60
N TYR A 176 2.59 24.42 1.30
CA TYR A 176 1.57 23.87 0.40
C TYR A 176 2.13 23.69 -1.01
N GLN A 177 2.81 24.70 -1.54
CA GLN A 177 3.44 24.63 -2.87
C GLN A 177 4.48 23.49 -2.95
N ALA A 178 5.28 23.29 -1.91
CA ALA A 178 6.25 22.20 -1.85
C ALA A 178 5.56 20.83 -1.80
N LEU A 179 4.53 20.67 -0.95
CA LEU A 179 3.77 19.43 -0.82
C LEU A 179 3.03 19.07 -2.11
N ILE A 180 2.35 20.03 -2.75
CA ILE A 180 1.66 19.82 -4.04
C ILE A 180 2.65 19.34 -5.10
N ARG A 181 3.79 20.02 -5.26
CA ARG A 181 4.83 19.60 -6.22
C ARG A 181 5.33 18.18 -5.93
N ARG A 182 5.60 17.87 -4.66
CA ARG A 182 6.09 16.56 -4.22
C ARG A 182 5.08 15.46 -4.51
N TYR A 183 3.80 15.67 -4.20
CA TYR A 183 2.77 14.65 -4.36
C TYR A 183 2.36 14.45 -5.82
N LYS A 184 2.34 15.51 -6.66
CA LYS A 184 2.22 15.35 -8.12
C LYS A 184 3.36 14.51 -8.69
N SER A 185 4.60 14.78 -8.25
CA SER A 185 5.77 13.99 -8.68
C SER A 185 5.67 12.51 -8.25
N GLN A 186 5.16 12.24 -7.04
CA GLN A 186 4.91 10.87 -6.57
C GLN A 186 3.82 10.18 -7.40
N LYS A 187 2.71 10.87 -7.68
CA LYS A 187 1.60 10.32 -8.46
C LYS A 187 2.06 9.94 -9.87
N ASN A 188 2.78 10.83 -10.54
CA ASN A 188 3.35 10.57 -11.87
C ASN A 188 4.27 9.33 -11.90
N ARG A 189 4.96 9.00 -10.79
CA ARG A 189 5.79 7.78 -10.72
C ARG A 189 4.95 6.51 -10.64
N ILE A 190 3.83 6.55 -9.91
CA ILE A 190 2.91 5.41 -9.81
C ILE A 190 2.28 5.12 -11.18
N GLU A 191 1.87 6.16 -11.92
CA GLU A 191 1.32 6.03 -13.27
C GLU A 191 2.33 5.43 -14.28
N GLN A 192 3.63 5.49 -13.97
CA GLN A 192 4.70 4.94 -14.79
C GLN A 192 5.10 3.51 -14.43
N THR A 193 4.61 2.96 -13.31
CA THR A 193 4.89 1.59 -12.88
C THR A 193 4.47 0.59 -13.95
N ARG A 194 5.32 -0.39 -14.22
CA ARG A 194 5.10 -1.45 -15.22
C ARG A 194 4.78 -2.77 -14.53
N PRO A 195 4.08 -3.70 -15.21
CA PRO A 195 3.84 -5.04 -14.69
C PRO A 195 5.12 -5.78 -14.26
N ASP A 196 6.20 -5.68 -15.03
CA ASP A 196 7.49 -6.32 -14.73
C ASP A 196 8.09 -5.85 -13.39
N ASP A 197 7.82 -4.60 -12.98
CA ASP A 197 8.26 -4.06 -11.69
C ASP A 197 7.55 -4.76 -10.53
N ILE A 198 6.30 -5.22 -10.75
CA ILE A 198 5.51 -5.95 -9.75
C ILE A 198 6.08 -7.35 -9.58
N PHE A 199 6.34 -8.07 -10.68
CA PHE A 199 6.96 -9.39 -10.61
C PHE A 199 8.29 -9.35 -9.85
N ALA A 200 9.17 -8.39 -10.20
CA ALA A 200 10.44 -8.20 -9.53
C ALA A 200 10.25 -7.88 -8.03
N GLY A 201 9.30 -7.02 -7.68
CA GLY A 201 8.95 -6.72 -6.29
C GLY A 201 8.50 -7.96 -5.50
N VAL A 202 7.63 -8.79 -6.08
CA VAL A 202 7.12 -10.02 -5.47
C VAL A 202 8.24 -11.04 -5.25
N ILE A 203 9.04 -11.31 -6.28
CA ILE A 203 10.13 -12.30 -6.19
C ILE A 203 11.24 -11.83 -5.25
N ASN A 204 11.58 -10.55 -5.25
CA ASN A 204 12.57 -10.02 -4.31
C ASN A 204 12.08 -10.12 -2.86
N ALA A 205 10.80 -9.85 -2.63
CA ALA A 205 10.20 -10.04 -1.30
C ALA A 205 10.25 -11.51 -0.87
N TYR A 206 9.93 -12.44 -1.78
CA TYR A 206 10.04 -13.88 -1.54
C TYR A 206 11.49 -14.31 -1.24
N ALA A 207 12.46 -13.86 -2.05
CA ALA A 207 13.87 -14.19 -1.90
C ALA A 207 14.45 -13.64 -0.58
N SER A 208 14.05 -12.43 -0.18
CA SER A 208 14.47 -11.81 1.08
C SER A 208 14.07 -12.61 2.33
N ALA A 209 13.07 -13.51 2.20
CA ALA A 209 12.66 -14.41 3.28
C ALA A 209 13.63 -15.55 3.54
N TYR A 210 14.47 -15.90 2.55
CA TYR A 210 15.54 -16.87 2.73
C TYR A 210 16.80 -16.21 3.29
N ASP A 211 17.16 -15.04 2.78
CA ASP A 211 18.26 -14.21 3.26
C ASP A 211 18.01 -12.74 2.87
N PRO A 212 18.01 -11.77 3.81
CA PRO A 212 17.77 -10.35 3.54
C PRO A 212 18.79 -9.71 2.56
N HIS A 213 19.88 -10.39 2.23
CA HIS A 213 20.85 -9.95 1.21
C HIS A 213 20.63 -10.60 -0.17
N THR A 214 19.66 -11.49 -0.32
CA THR A 214 19.32 -12.08 -1.62
C THR A 214 18.38 -11.15 -2.39
N SER A 215 18.75 -10.83 -3.63
CA SER A 215 17.98 -10.04 -4.60
C SER A 215 18.23 -10.57 -6.01
#